data_AF-A0A5J4VZP7-F1
#
_entry.id   AF-A0A5J4VZP7-F1
#
_cell.length_a   1.000
_cell.length_b   1.000
_cell.length_c   1.000
_cell.angle_alpha   90.00
_cell.angle_beta   90.00
_cell.angle_gamma   90.00
#
_symmetry.space_group_name_H-M   'P 1'
#
loop_
_entity.id
_entity.type
_entity.pdbx_description
1 polymer ?
#
loop_
_entity_poly.entity_id
_entity_poly.type
_entity_poly.pdbx_seq_one_letter_code
_entity_poly.pdbx_strand_id
1 'polypeptide(L)'
;MRVWGIFGQMIRALDFLHCNGVIHRDIKPANIFVMIDGSVRLGDFGLARDLEGDYYMKEEGTKVYMAAEVFKFKRMDYSTDIFAIGIVTTELLTGHHPFQAPNEQAMIEKIKSGQHSELPEFIPKELKELITAMLSLDSKRRPTTKQIMQQSTIKMYLRMQEEKERMQEENERLKQQLNLQQTQSITSQPKPINVQPEQQSISTQPKVTSEPKVMIEPPVTQATVTQVPQVLTAHTSQCLNDVQIVGDTYTHTEANSNRCTILFDPIISSGITHVEVFRVKNLQRIGITREPVRFSRNEEPDPRGLDKMVIFSCGGWIQHIGADWIKGNSVFIDGQRLGMEINMESNPRSLTFFIDDKEQPSFIINIPNAVRIWCYLYEKGASFKITKFEFLSTPTASHGKGSRALEWGKEWK
;
A
#
# COMPACT_ATOMS: atom_id res chain seq x y z
N MET A 1 -18.13 -17.97 -1.44
CA MET A 1 -16.93 -18.42 -0.70
C MET A 1 -16.03 -17.29 -0.20
N ARG A 2 -15.88 -16.13 -0.88
CA ARG A 2 -15.01 -15.03 -0.41
C ARG A 2 -15.54 -14.20 0.78
N VAL A 3 -16.87 -14.11 0.95
CA VAL A 3 -17.49 -13.21 1.95
C VAL A 3 -17.13 -13.57 3.39
N TRP A 4 -17.15 -14.85 3.77
CA TRP A 4 -16.79 -15.28 5.13
C TRP A 4 -15.35 -14.90 5.51
N GLY A 5 -14.41 -15.00 4.56
CA GLY A 5 -13.03 -14.58 4.79
C GLY A 5 -12.88 -13.07 4.96
N ILE A 6 -13.61 -12.27 4.16
CA ILE A 6 -13.62 -10.80 4.31
C ILE A 6 -14.28 -10.40 5.63
N PHE A 7 -15.46 -10.95 5.92
CA PHE A 7 -16.19 -10.71 7.16
C PHE A 7 -15.37 -11.10 8.40
N GLY A 8 -14.78 -12.29 8.41
CA GLY A 8 -13.93 -12.74 9.51
C GLY A 8 -12.76 -11.79 9.77
N GLN A 9 -12.08 -11.32 8.72
CA GLN A 9 -10.99 -10.36 8.84
C GLN A 9 -11.43 -8.98 9.33
N MET A 10 -12.59 -8.48 8.88
CA MET A 10 -13.18 -7.24 9.43
C MET A 10 -13.46 -7.37 10.93
N ILE A 11 -14.04 -8.50 11.36
CA ILE A 11 -14.32 -8.77 12.77
C ILE A 11 -13.02 -8.90 13.58
N ARG A 12 -11.98 -9.56 13.04
CA ARG A 12 -10.66 -9.68 13.68
C ARG A 12 -10.02 -8.29 13.90
N ALA A 13 -10.09 -7.41 12.89
CA ALA A 13 -9.59 -6.05 13.00
C ALA A 13 -10.39 -5.22 14.01
N LEU A 14 -11.72 -5.34 13.99
CA LEU A 14 -12.59 -4.62 14.93
C LEU A 14 -12.40 -5.11 16.37
N ASP A 15 -12.19 -6.42 16.57
CA ASP A 15 -11.90 -7.00 17.90
C ASP A 15 -10.64 -6.39 18.51
N PHE A 16 -9.61 -6.20 17.70
CA PHE A 16 -8.39 -5.54 18.15
C PHE A 16 -8.67 -4.13 18.67
N LEU A 17 -9.50 -3.34 17.98
CA LEU A 17 -9.88 -2.00 18.45
C LEU A 17 -10.67 -2.07 19.76
N HIS A 18 -11.71 -2.89 19.79
CA HIS A 18 -12.61 -3.02 20.93
C HIS A 18 -11.88 -3.53 22.18
N CYS A 19 -10.94 -4.46 22.03
CA CYS A 19 -10.09 -4.93 23.13
C CYS A 19 -9.15 -3.86 23.69
N ASN A 20 -8.80 -2.85 22.88
CA ASN A 20 -7.96 -1.73 23.27
C ASN A 20 -8.77 -0.50 23.71
N GLY A 21 -10.08 -0.62 23.96
CA GLY A 21 -10.88 0.52 24.42
C GLY A 21 -11.35 1.46 23.32
N VAL A 22 -11.13 1.12 22.04
CA VAL A 22 -11.33 2.01 20.89
C VAL A 22 -12.60 1.64 20.12
N ILE A 23 -13.42 2.63 19.79
CA ILE A 23 -14.53 2.53 18.83
C ILE A 23 -14.13 3.15 17.49
N HIS A 24 -14.51 2.53 16.37
CA HIS A 24 -14.11 3.01 15.04
C HIS A 24 -14.97 4.18 14.55
N ARG A 25 -16.30 4.11 14.74
CA ARG A 25 -17.28 5.18 14.45
C ARG A 25 -17.52 5.57 12.99
N ASP A 26 -16.79 5.01 12.03
CA ASP A 26 -16.95 5.30 10.59
C ASP A 26 -16.76 4.04 9.73
N ILE A 27 -17.30 2.92 10.21
CA ILE A 27 -17.33 1.67 9.43
C ILE A 27 -18.26 1.84 8.24
N LYS A 28 -17.69 1.79 7.04
CA LYS A 28 -18.39 1.84 5.74
C LYS A 28 -17.51 1.24 4.64
N PRO A 29 -18.05 0.86 3.47
CA PRO A 29 -17.27 0.23 2.40
C PRO A 29 -16.05 1.05 1.95
N ALA A 30 -16.15 2.38 1.90
CA ALA A 30 -15.04 3.26 1.53
C ALA A 30 -13.83 3.20 2.50
N ASN A 31 -14.05 2.69 3.72
CA ASN A 31 -13.04 2.57 4.77
C ASN A 31 -12.58 1.12 4.99
N ILE A 32 -12.96 0.20 4.09
CA ILE A 32 -12.61 -1.22 4.15
C ILE A 32 -11.82 -1.59 2.90
N PHE A 33 -10.54 -1.90 3.09
CA PHE A 33 -9.58 -2.10 2.01
C PHE A 33 -9.32 -3.59 1.82
N VAL A 34 -9.43 -4.07 0.59
CA VAL A 34 -9.04 -5.43 0.19
C VAL A 34 -7.72 -5.35 -0.56
N MET A 35 -6.70 -6.00 -0.02
CA MET A 35 -5.35 -5.99 -0.55
C MET A 35 -5.16 -7.06 -1.63
N ILE A 36 -4.07 -6.95 -2.40
CA ILE A 36 -3.77 -7.86 -3.52
C ILE A 36 -3.54 -9.31 -3.07
N ASP A 37 -3.04 -9.49 -1.85
CA ASP A 37 -2.84 -10.79 -1.19
C ASP A 37 -4.16 -11.40 -0.67
N GLY A 38 -5.26 -10.65 -0.76
CA GLY A 38 -6.59 -11.01 -0.26
C GLY A 38 -6.83 -10.67 1.21
N SER A 39 -5.89 -9.97 1.87
CA SER A 39 -6.08 -9.48 3.23
C SER A 39 -7.04 -8.29 3.27
N VAL A 40 -7.74 -8.12 4.40
CA VAL A 40 -8.71 -7.03 4.60
C VAL A 40 -8.28 -6.15 5.76
N ARG A 41 -8.32 -4.82 5.55
CA ARG A 41 -7.91 -3.82 6.54
C ARG A 41 -9.01 -2.78 6.74
N LEU A 42 -9.30 -2.46 7.99
CA LEU A 42 -10.10 -1.27 8.34
C LEU A 42 -9.20 -0.03 8.30
N GLY A 43 -9.70 1.07 7.75
CA GLY A 43 -8.98 2.34 7.68
C GLY A 43 -9.86 3.54 8.00
N ASP A 44 -9.28 4.74 7.87
CA ASP A 44 -9.89 6.02 8.28
C ASP A 44 -10.34 6.05 9.74
N PHE A 45 -9.35 6.16 10.63
CA PHE A 45 -9.54 6.33 12.07
C PHE A 45 -9.77 7.79 12.48
N GLY A 46 -10.11 8.69 11.53
CA GLY A 46 -10.28 10.12 11.81
C GLY A 46 -11.36 10.42 12.86
N LEU A 47 -12.31 9.48 13.04
CA LEU A 47 -13.35 9.55 14.05
C LEU A 47 -13.14 8.57 15.22
N ALA A 48 -12.11 7.72 15.17
CA ALA A 48 -11.86 6.73 16.21
C ALA A 48 -11.51 7.41 17.54
N ARG A 49 -12.02 6.87 18.64
CA ARG A 49 -11.82 7.44 19.98
C ARG A 49 -11.75 6.34 21.02
N ASP A 50 -10.98 6.60 22.06
CA ASP A 50 -11.06 5.87 23.31
C ASP A 50 -12.45 6.07 23.92
N LEU A 51 -12.93 5.05 24.63
CA LEU A 51 -14.21 5.10 25.33
C LEU A 51 -14.20 5.98 26.59
N GLU A 52 -13.16 6.76 26.86
CA GLU A 52 -13.12 7.67 28.01
C GLU A 52 -13.59 9.09 27.60
N GLY A 53 -14.88 9.39 27.75
CA GLY A 53 -15.42 10.76 27.58
C GLY A 53 -16.85 10.87 27.05
N ASP A 54 -17.35 12.10 27.00
CA ASP A 54 -18.71 12.45 26.56
C ASP A 54 -18.96 12.12 25.06
N TYR A 55 -19.79 11.10 24.83
CA TYR A 55 -19.94 10.36 23.57
C TYR A 55 -20.81 11.01 22.51
N TYR A 56 -20.68 12.33 22.28
CA TYR A 56 -21.60 13.02 21.37
C TYR A 56 -21.29 12.76 19.89
N MET A 57 -22.35 12.50 19.12
CA MET A 57 -22.34 12.52 17.66
C MET A 57 -21.70 13.81 17.14
N LYS A 58 -20.60 13.69 16.39
CA LYS A 58 -20.12 14.78 15.53
C LYS A 58 -21.02 14.79 14.29
N GLU A 59 -21.33 15.96 13.73
CA GLU A 59 -22.12 16.07 12.48
C GLU A 59 -21.37 15.54 11.23
N GLU A 60 -20.18 14.97 11.43
CA GLU A 60 -19.29 14.40 10.42
C GLU A 60 -19.48 12.87 10.37
N GLY A 61 -19.59 12.29 9.16
CA GLY A 61 -19.72 10.86 8.93
C GLY A 61 -20.89 10.49 7.99
N THR A 62 -20.89 9.26 7.47
CA THR A 62 -21.93 8.78 6.56
C THR A 62 -23.10 8.16 7.33
N LYS A 63 -24.16 8.95 7.55
CA LYS A 63 -25.27 8.63 8.47
C LYS A 63 -25.96 7.29 8.20
N VAL A 64 -26.02 6.83 6.96
CA VAL A 64 -26.75 5.62 6.59
C VAL A 64 -26.17 4.31 7.18
N TYR A 65 -24.94 4.34 7.72
CA TYR A 65 -24.32 3.21 8.44
C TYR A 65 -24.50 3.28 9.96
N MET A 66 -25.07 4.36 10.50
CA MET A 66 -25.21 4.56 11.94
C MET A 66 -26.38 3.75 12.50
N ALA A 67 -26.21 3.24 13.73
CA ALA A 67 -27.26 2.52 14.44
C ALA A 67 -28.39 3.45 14.94
N ALA A 68 -29.58 2.90 15.16
CA ALA A 68 -30.78 3.67 15.57
C ALA A 68 -30.55 4.50 16.86
N GLU A 69 -29.83 3.95 17.82
CA GLU A 69 -29.48 4.60 19.09
C GLU A 69 -28.60 5.85 18.91
N VAL A 70 -27.81 5.93 17.83
CA VAL A 70 -26.98 7.10 17.53
C VAL A 70 -27.88 8.29 17.21
N PHE A 71 -28.98 8.07 16.49
CA PHE A 71 -29.94 9.13 16.19
C PHE A 71 -30.78 9.53 17.41
N LYS A 72 -31.10 8.58 18.29
CA LYS A 72 -31.99 8.78 19.44
C LYS A 72 -31.28 9.37 20.65
N PHE A 73 -30.08 8.90 20.95
CA PHE A 73 -29.34 9.23 22.16
C PHE A 73 -28.01 9.93 21.89
N LYS A 74 -27.67 10.14 20.60
CA LYS A 74 -26.40 10.76 20.17
C LYS A 74 -25.16 10.07 20.74
N ARG A 75 -25.29 8.79 21.09
CA ARG A 75 -24.26 7.96 21.74
C ARG A 75 -23.80 6.86 20.80
N MET A 76 -22.49 6.67 20.75
CA MET A 76 -21.83 5.55 20.07
C MET A 76 -21.11 4.67 21.10
N ASP A 77 -21.12 3.37 20.87
CA ASP A 77 -20.39 2.36 21.65
C ASP A 77 -19.93 1.21 20.72
N TYR A 78 -19.29 0.17 21.27
CA TYR A 78 -18.84 -0.98 20.49
C TYR A 78 -19.93 -1.62 19.63
N SER A 79 -21.18 -1.67 20.13
CA SER A 79 -22.29 -2.30 19.42
C SER A 79 -22.74 -1.50 18.21
N THR A 80 -22.40 -0.20 18.14
CA THR A 80 -22.66 0.63 16.95
C THR A 80 -21.75 0.25 15.78
N ASP A 81 -20.48 -0.09 16.04
CA ASP A 81 -19.59 -0.62 15.00
C ASP A 81 -20.08 -2.00 14.50
N ILE A 82 -20.61 -2.84 15.40
CA ILE A 82 -21.19 -4.15 15.02
C ILE A 82 -22.36 -3.97 14.06
N PHE A 83 -23.25 -3.02 14.33
CA PHE A 83 -24.37 -2.71 13.43
C PHE A 83 -23.88 -2.29 12.04
N ALA A 84 -22.88 -1.40 11.98
CA ALA A 84 -22.31 -0.94 10.73
C ALA A 84 -21.65 -2.09 9.93
N ILE A 85 -20.93 -3.01 10.58
CA ILE A 85 -20.41 -4.22 9.91
C ILE A 85 -21.58 -5.09 9.40
N GLY A 86 -22.70 -5.17 10.12
CA GLY A 86 -23.89 -5.90 9.65
C GLY A 86 -24.46 -5.33 8.36
N ILE A 87 -24.49 -3.99 8.24
CA ILE A 87 -24.88 -3.28 7.02
C ILE A 87 -23.91 -3.62 5.88
N VAL A 88 -22.62 -3.40 6.09
CA VAL A 88 -21.58 -3.67 5.08
C VAL A 88 -21.59 -5.12 4.61
N THR A 89 -21.78 -6.07 5.53
CA THR A 89 -21.80 -7.50 5.19
C THR A 89 -23.02 -7.84 4.33
N THR A 90 -24.16 -7.19 4.59
CA THR A 90 -25.35 -7.33 3.74
C THR A 90 -25.08 -6.78 2.35
N GLU A 91 -24.52 -5.59 2.24
CA GLU A 91 -24.15 -4.98 0.95
C GLU A 91 -23.15 -5.84 0.17
N LEU A 92 -22.16 -6.42 0.84
CA LEU A 92 -21.18 -7.30 0.22
C LEU A 92 -21.83 -8.58 -0.36
N LEU A 93 -22.94 -9.04 0.22
CA LEU A 93 -23.68 -10.22 -0.23
C LEU A 93 -24.67 -9.91 -1.34
N THR A 94 -25.34 -8.76 -1.29
CA THR A 94 -26.50 -8.44 -2.14
C THR A 94 -26.24 -7.35 -3.18
N GLY A 95 -25.16 -6.59 -3.02
CA GLY A 95 -24.89 -5.35 -3.77
C GLY A 95 -25.79 -4.17 -3.38
N HIS A 96 -26.64 -4.32 -2.35
CA HIS A 96 -27.65 -3.33 -1.97
C HIS A 96 -27.66 -3.07 -0.46
N HIS A 97 -27.86 -1.81 -0.08
CA HIS A 97 -27.95 -1.42 1.32
C HIS A 97 -29.23 -2.01 1.96
N PRO A 98 -29.16 -2.65 3.14
CA PRO A 98 -30.32 -3.31 3.77
C PRO A 98 -31.51 -2.36 4.03
N PHE A 99 -31.20 -1.09 4.29
CA PHE A 99 -32.19 -0.04 4.54
C PHE A 99 -32.44 0.89 3.33
N GLN A 100 -32.11 0.45 2.10
CA GLN A 100 -32.22 1.30 0.91
C GLN A 100 -33.62 1.93 0.76
N ALA A 101 -33.63 3.23 0.45
CA ALA A 101 -34.81 4.06 0.28
C ALA A 101 -34.51 5.21 -0.70
N PRO A 102 -35.52 5.97 -1.16
CA PRO A 102 -35.32 7.00 -2.20
C PRO A 102 -34.38 8.15 -1.82
N ASN A 103 -34.14 8.40 -0.53
CA ASN A 103 -33.23 9.42 -0.04
C ASN A 103 -32.68 9.08 1.36
N GLU A 104 -31.64 9.81 1.79
CA GLU A 104 -30.97 9.59 3.09
C GLU A 104 -31.95 9.63 4.26
N GLN A 105 -32.88 10.60 4.30
CA GLN A 105 -33.83 10.71 5.41
C GLN A 105 -34.74 9.49 5.51
N ALA A 106 -35.23 8.98 4.37
CA ALA A 106 -36.04 7.77 4.34
C ALA A 106 -35.25 6.51 4.77
N MET A 107 -33.95 6.45 4.44
CA MET A 107 -33.08 5.37 4.94
C MET A 107 -32.91 5.46 6.46
N ILE A 108 -32.70 6.67 6.99
CA ILE A 108 -32.60 6.92 8.43
C ILE A 108 -33.88 6.49 9.16
N GLU A 109 -35.07 6.79 8.62
CA GLU A 109 -36.33 6.34 9.23
C GLU A 109 -36.50 4.82 9.19
N LYS A 110 -36.05 4.15 8.12
CA LYS A 110 -35.99 2.67 8.08
C LYS A 110 -35.02 2.10 9.11
N ILE A 111 -33.85 2.71 9.30
CA ILE A 111 -32.87 2.31 10.32
C ILE A 111 -33.47 2.44 11.71
N LYS A 112 -34.10 3.58 12.03
CA LYS A 112 -34.74 3.83 13.34
C LYS A 112 -35.87 2.86 13.65
N SER A 113 -36.61 2.42 12.62
CA SER A 113 -37.71 1.46 12.75
C SER A 113 -37.28 0.00 12.61
N GLY A 114 -36.01 -0.27 12.26
CA GLY A 114 -35.47 -1.62 12.07
C GLY A 114 -35.98 -2.31 10.81
N GLN A 115 -36.56 -1.57 9.87
CA GLN A 115 -37.15 -2.12 8.64
C GLN A 115 -36.06 -2.32 7.56
N HIS A 116 -35.31 -3.41 7.66
CA HIS A 116 -34.37 -3.84 6.62
C HIS A 116 -35.00 -4.83 5.63
N SER A 117 -34.42 -4.93 4.44
CA SER A 117 -34.78 -5.95 3.45
C SER A 117 -34.54 -7.37 3.98
N GLU A 118 -35.34 -8.32 3.52
CA GLU A 118 -35.09 -9.74 3.78
C GLU A 118 -33.82 -10.22 3.07
N LEU A 119 -33.06 -11.10 3.73
CA LEU A 119 -31.84 -11.67 3.16
C LEU A 119 -32.18 -12.80 2.17
N PRO A 120 -31.67 -12.76 0.92
CA PRO A 120 -31.94 -13.76 -0.11
C PRO A 120 -31.68 -15.21 0.31
N GLU A 121 -32.43 -16.18 -0.23
CA GLU A 121 -32.31 -17.62 0.09
C GLU A 121 -30.92 -18.21 -0.12
N PHE A 122 -30.14 -17.71 -1.08
CA PHE A 122 -28.78 -18.20 -1.33
C PHE A 122 -27.81 -17.94 -0.17
N ILE A 123 -28.13 -17.03 0.74
CA ILE A 123 -27.29 -16.71 1.89
C ILE A 123 -27.43 -17.83 2.94
N PRO A 124 -26.34 -18.44 3.41
CA PRO A 124 -26.39 -19.51 4.41
C PRO A 124 -27.15 -19.08 5.68
N LYS A 125 -27.97 -19.98 6.23
CA LYS A 125 -28.79 -19.73 7.43
C LYS A 125 -27.97 -19.14 8.59
N GLU A 126 -26.81 -19.72 8.88
CA GLU A 126 -25.89 -19.25 9.93
C GLU A 126 -25.51 -17.77 9.74
N LEU A 127 -25.18 -17.37 8.50
CA LEU A 127 -24.84 -15.98 8.18
C LEU A 127 -26.05 -15.06 8.28
N LYS A 128 -27.23 -15.53 7.87
CA LYS A 128 -28.48 -14.76 8.02
C LYS A 128 -28.81 -14.48 9.47
N GLU A 129 -28.72 -15.50 10.33
CA GLU A 129 -28.98 -15.38 11.76
C GLU A 129 -28.00 -14.39 12.40
N LEU A 130 -26.72 -14.48 12.03
CA LEU A 130 -25.69 -13.56 12.51
C LEU A 130 -25.94 -12.11 12.07
N ILE A 131 -26.17 -11.87 10.78
CA ILE A 131 -26.45 -10.52 10.26
C ILE A 131 -27.72 -9.95 10.90
N THR A 132 -28.76 -10.77 11.06
CA THR A 132 -30.01 -10.35 11.73
C THR A 132 -29.75 -9.94 13.17
N ALA A 133 -28.93 -10.69 13.91
CA ALA A 133 -28.54 -10.32 15.28
C ALA A 133 -27.73 -9.02 15.32
N MET A 134 -26.82 -8.81 14.37
CA MET A 134 -26.03 -7.58 14.25
C MET A 134 -26.88 -6.35 13.91
N LEU A 135 -27.95 -6.52 13.12
CA LEU A 135 -28.88 -5.46 12.74
C LEU A 135 -30.02 -5.22 13.76
N SER A 136 -29.96 -5.86 14.94
CA SER A 136 -30.95 -5.66 16.00
C SER A 136 -31.07 -4.19 16.45
N LEU A 137 -32.30 -3.71 16.60
CA LEU A 137 -32.59 -2.39 17.20
C LEU A 137 -32.16 -2.32 18.67
N ASP A 138 -32.28 -3.43 19.40
CA ASP A 138 -31.73 -3.53 20.74
C ASP A 138 -30.23 -3.81 20.63
N SER A 139 -29.43 -2.80 20.96
CA SER A 139 -27.97 -2.84 20.85
C SER A 139 -27.34 -3.92 21.73
N LYS A 140 -27.99 -4.28 22.85
CA LYS A 140 -27.53 -5.34 23.76
C LYS A 140 -27.71 -6.75 23.20
N ARG A 141 -28.55 -6.92 22.18
CA ARG A 141 -28.73 -8.21 21.48
C ARG A 141 -27.70 -8.44 20.38
N ARG A 142 -26.96 -7.41 19.99
CA ARG A 142 -25.90 -7.54 18.99
C ARG A 142 -24.74 -8.32 19.60
N PRO A 143 -24.18 -9.30 18.89
CA PRO A 143 -23.05 -10.05 19.38
C PRO A 143 -21.79 -9.17 19.44
N THR A 144 -20.96 -9.38 20.45
CA THR A 144 -19.61 -8.81 20.52
C THR A 144 -18.70 -9.45 19.47
N THR A 145 -17.63 -8.75 19.09
CA THR A 145 -16.58 -9.28 18.20
C THR A 145 -16.07 -10.65 18.67
N LYS A 146 -15.83 -10.82 19.99
CA LYS A 146 -15.42 -12.09 20.60
C LYS A 146 -16.42 -13.22 20.39
N GLN A 147 -17.72 -12.94 20.55
CA GLN A 147 -18.77 -13.94 20.31
C GLN A 147 -18.84 -14.34 18.82
N ILE A 148 -18.67 -13.38 17.91
CA ILE A 148 -18.65 -13.66 16.47
C ILE A 148 -17.43 -14.52 16.10
N MET A 149 -16.24 -14.16 16.57
CA MET A 149 -15.01 -14.94 16.34
C MET A 149 -15.04 -16.34 16.97
N GLN A 150 -15.98 -16.60 17.89
CA GLN A 150 -16.13 -17.92 18.49
C GLN A 150 -16.88 -18.92 17.62
N GLN A 151 -17.63 -18.46 16.61
CA GLN A 151 -18.36 -19.32 15.67
C GLN A 151 -17.42 -20.21 14.86
N SER A 152 -17.78 -21.48 14.67
CA SER A 152 -16.94 -22.48 14.02
C SER A 152 -16.54 -22.08 12.60
N THR A 153 -17.50 -21.55 11.83
CA THR A 153 -17.28 -21.11 10.45
C THR A 153 -16.26 -19.96 10.41
N ILE A 154 -16.41 -18.95 11.28
CA ILE A 154 -15.48 -17.82 11.36
C ILE A 154 -14.07 -18.28 11.76
N LYS A 155 -13.95 -19.11 12.79
CA LYS A 155 -12.66 -19.67 13.21
C LYS A 155 -11.97 -20.42 12.08
N MET A 156 -12.71 -21.21 11.31
CA MET A 156 -12.15 -21.95 10.18
C MET A 156 -11.56 -21.00 9.12
N TYR A 157 -12.31 -19.96 8.71
CA TYR A 157 -11.82 -19.00 7.72
C TYR A 157 -10.64 -18.16 8.25
N LEU A 158 -10.66 -17.78 9.53
CA LEU A 158 -9.53 -17.07 10.14
C LEU A 158 -8.27 -17.94 10.20
N ARG A 159 -8.40 -19.22 10.59
CA ARG A 159 -7.27 -20.17 10.59
C ARG A 159 -6.73 -20.41 9.18
N MET A 160 -7.60 -20.61 8.20
CA MET A 160 -7.17 -20.76 6.80
C MET A 160 -6.42 -19.53 6.31
N GLN A 161 -6.84 -18.34 6.74
CA GLN A 161 -6.18 -17.08 6.41
C GLN A 161 -4.81 -16.98 7.10
N GLU A 162 -4.70 -17.33 8.39
CA GLU A 162 -3.44 -17.38 9.13
C GLU A 162 -2.46 -18.43 8.56
N GLU A 163 -2.97 -19.60 8.17
CA GLU A 163 -2.17 -20.64 7.49
C GLU A 163 -1.70 -20.17 6.12
N LYS A 164 -2.56 -19.47 5.36
CA LYS A 164 -2.18 -18.87 4.08
C LYS A 164 -1.07 -17.84 4.27
N GLU A 165 -1.22 -16.94 5.25
CA GLU A 165 -0.22 -15.94 5.62
C GLU A 165 1.10 -16.63 6.00
N ARG A 166 1.05 -17.65 6.87
CA ARG A 166 2.22 -18.43 7.29
C ARG A 166 2.88 -19.19 6.12
N MET A 167 2.10 -19.83 5.26
CA MET A 167 2.63 -20.53 4.08
C MET A 167 3.24 -19.55 3.07
N GLN A 168 2.68 -18.35 2.94
CA GLN A 168 3.27 -17.30 2.12
C GLN A 168 4.62 -16.89 2.70
N GLU A 169 4.70 -16.62 4.00
CA GLU A 169 5.95 -16.32 4.69
C GLU A 169 6.98 -17.48 4.59
N GLU A 170 6.55 -18.73 4.72
CA GLU A 170 7.41 -19.91 4.62
C GLU A 170 7.89 -20.15 3.19
N ASN A 171 7.02 -19.99 2.19
CA ASN A 171 7.40 -20.06 0.78
C ASN A 171 8.37 -18.94 0.42
N GLU A 172 8.20 -17.74 0.97
CA GLU A 172 9.18 -16.67 0.85
C GLU A 172 10.51 -17.06 1.47
N ARG A 173 10.53 -17.63 2.69
CA ARG A 173 11.76 -18.12 3.33
C ARG A 173 12.45 -19.24 2.56
N LEU A 174 11.70 -20.20 2.03
CA LEU A 174 12.24 -21.32 1.24
C LEU A 174 12.82 -20.82 -0.09
N LYS A 175 12.13 -19.91 -0.78
CA LYS A 175 12.67 -19.22 -1.97
C LYS A 175 13.97 -18.49 -1.64
N GLN A 176 14.05 -17.83 -0.49
CA GLN A 176 15.28 -17.19 -0.03
C GLN A 176 16.41 -18.21 0.20
N GLN A 177 16.14 -19.35 0.84
CA GLN A 177 17.14 -20.41 1.07
C GLN A 177 17.62 -21.09 -0.22
N LEU A 178 16.72 -21.36 -1.17
CA LEU A 178 17.07 -21.99 -2.45
C LEU A 178 17.99 -21.08 -3.28
N ASN A 179 17.71 -19.77 -3.30
CA ASN A 179 18.56 -18.78 -3.96
C ASN A 179 19.97 -18.72 -3.35
N LEU A 180 20.10 -18.86 -2.02
CA LEU A 180 21.40 -18.89 -1.34
C LEU A 180 22.23 -20.13 -1.73
N GLN A 181 21.62 -21.31 -1.84
CA GLN A 181 22.31 -22.55 -2.21
C GLN A 181 22.76 -22.57 -3.68
N GLN A 182 21.94 -22.03 -4.60
CA GLN A 182 22.32 -21.90 -6.01
C GLN A 182 23.49 -20.93 -6.20
N THR A 183 23.56 -19.86 -5.41
CA THR A 183 24.65 -18.87 -5.47
C THR A 183 25.99 -19.45 -4.98
N GLN A 184 25.96 -20.34 -3.98
CA GLN A 184 27.16 -21.04 -3.48
C GLN A 184 27.68 -22.14 -4.42
N SER A 185 26.81 -22.71 -5.26
CA SER A 185 27.17 -23.77 -6.22
C SER A 185 27.87 -23.23 -7.47
N ILE A 186 27.66 -21.95 -7.82
CA ILE A 186 28.27 -21.29 -9.00
C ILE A 186 29.69 -20.77 -8.70
N THR A 187 30.03 -20.57 -7.41
CA THR A 187 31.31 -20.00 -6.98
C THR A 187 32.46 -21.02 -6.87
N SER A 188 32.23 -22.30 -7.17
CA SER A 188 33.20 -23.38 -7.01
C SER A 188 33.79 -23.97 -8.31
N GLN A 189 33.56 -23.37 -9.49
CA GLN A 189 34.25 -23.79 -10.73
C GLN A 189 35.55 -22.98 -10.99
N PRO A 190 36.68 -23.63 -11.30
CA PRO A 190 37.96 -22.94 -11.53
C PRO A 190 38.04 -22.28 -12.92
N LYS A 191 38.65 -21.10 -12.98
CA LYS A 191 38.78 -20.22 -14.18
C LYS A 191 39.54 -20.89 -15.34
N PRO A 192 39.16 -20.63 -16.62
CA PRO A 192 39.95 -21.07 -17.76
C PRO A 192 41.16 -20.16 -18.01
N ILE A 193 42.26 -20.79 -18.38
CA ILE A 193 43.55 -20.19 -18.76
C ILE A 193 43.41 -19.55 -20.14
N ASN A 194 43.84 -18.29 -20.26
CA ASN A 194 43.80 -17.50 -21.49
C ASN A 194 45.04 -17.81 -22.34
N VAL A 195 44.86 -18.43 -23.51
CA VAL A 195 45.88 -18.54 -24.56
C VAL A 195 45.27 -18.02 -25.85
N GLN A 196 45.80 -16.90 -26.36
CA GLN A 196 45.55 -16.44 -27.72
C GLN A 196 46.31 -17.34 -28.71
N PRO A 197 45.73 -17.58 -29.90
CA PRO A 197 46.57 -17.61 -31.09
C PRO A 197 46.04 -16.72 -32.23
N GLU A 198 47.01 -16.38 -33.06
CA GLU A 198 47.00 -15.46 -34.18
C GLU A 198 46.01 -15.81 -35.30
N GLN A 199 45.70 -14.77 -36.08
CA GLN A 199 44.88 -14.79 -37.29
C GLN A 199 45.52 -15.65 -38.39
N GLN A 200 44.74 -16.56 -38.98
CA GLN A 200 44.85 -16.87 -40.40
C GLN A 200 43.47 -17.15 -41.00
N SER A 201 43.20 -16.41 -42.07
CA SER A 201 42.00 -16.32 -42.87
C SER A 201 41.84 -17.50 -43.82
N ILE A 202 40.68 -18.18 -43.82
CA ILE A 202 40.11 -18.79 -45.05
C ILE A 202 38.58 -18.66 -45.03
N SER A 203 38.08 -18.04 -46.09
CA SER A 203 36.69 -17.88 -46.49
C SER A 203 36.05 -19.21 -46.87
N THR A 204 34.87 -19.52 -46.32
CA THR A 204 33.81 -20.26 -47.04
C THR A 204 32.44 -19.90 -46.43
N GLN A 205 31.52 -19.40 -47.25
CA GLN A 205 30.09 -19.37 -46.93
C GLN A 205 29.53 -20.80 -46.93
N PRO A 206 28.42 -21.05 -46.21
CA PRO A 206 27.28 -21.59 -46.95
C PRO A 206 25.94 -20.93 -46.64
N LYS A 207 25.10 -21.06 -47.67
CA LYS A 207 23.77 -20.55 -47.92
C LYS A 207 22.72 -21.52 -47.36
N VAL A 208 21.76 -20.96 -46.62
CA VAL A 208 20.33 -21.32 -46.47
C VAL A 208 19.88 -22.74 -46.84
N THR A 209 19.25 -23.43 -45.88
CA THR A 209 18.02 -24.22 -46.11
C THR A 209 17.14 -24.18 -44.86
N SER A 210 15.95 -23.61 -45.03
CA SER A 210 14.85 -23.55 -44.08
C SER A 210 13.84 -24.67 -44.37
N GLU A 211 13.37 -25.37 -43.34
CA GLU A 211 12.05 -26.02 -43.35
C GLU A 211 11.37 -25.87 -41.97
N PRO A 212 10.02 -25.73 -41.93
CA PRO A 212 9.29 -25.24 -40.75
C PRO A 212 8.72 -26.40 -39.91
N LYS A 213 8.88 -26.34 -38.58
CA LYS A 213 8.11 -27.17 -37.64
C LYS A 213 6.86 -26.42 -37.18
N VAL A 214 5.72 -26.94 -37.61
CA VAL A 214 4.38 -26.62 -37.12
C VAL A 214 4.28 -27.03 -35.65
N MET A 215 4.06 -26.07 -34.76
CA MET A 215 3.57 -26.32 -33.39
C MET A 215 2.19 -25.68 -33.27
N ILE A 216 1.20 -26.53 -32.98
CA ILE A 216 -0.18 -26.16 -32.72
C ILE A 216 -0.24 -25.60 -31.30
N GLU A 217 -0.52 -24.31 -31.14
CA GLU A 217 -0.89 -23.71 -29.85
C GLU A 217 -2.37 -23.99 -29.54
N PRO A 218 -2.73 -24.35 -28.30
CA PRO A 218 -4.12 -24.35 -27.86
C PRO A 218 -4.59 -22.91 -27.56
N PRO A 219 -5.88 -22.58 -27.78
CA PRO A 219 -6.37 -21.21 -27.69
C PRO A 219 -6.47 -20.77 -26.23
N VAL A 220 -5.63 -19.81 -25.84
CA VAL A 220 -5.83 -19.04 -24.61
C VAL A 220 -6.76 -17.88 -24.95
N THR A 221 -8.03 -17.97 -24.53
CA THR A 221 -8.95 -16.85 -24.48
C THR A 221 -8.36 -15.74 -23.62
N GLN A 222 -7.81 -14.70 -24.25
CA GLN A 222 -7.44 -13.46 -23.59
C GLN A 222 -8.73 -12.69 -23.28
N ALA A 223 -9.20 -12.78 -22.04
CA ALA A 223 -10.00 -11.70 -21.47
C ALA A 223 -9.06 -10.52 -21.29
N THR A 224 -9.20 -9.50 -22.14
CA THR A 224 -8.47 -8.24 -22.03
C THR A 224 -8.96 -7.54 -20.75
N VAL A 225 -8.23 -7.75 -19.65
CA VAL A 225 -8.38 -6.92 -18.45
C VAL A 225 -7.78 -5.57 -18.81
N THR A 226 -8.62 -4.59 -19.10
CA THR A 226 -8.21 -3.21 -19.24
C THR A 226 -7.61 -2.77 -17.91
N GLN A 227 -6.28 -2.79 -17.80
CA GLN A 227 -5.57 -2.28 -16.62
C GLN A 227 -5.84 -0.78 -16.54
N VAL A 228 -6.52 -0.34 -15.49
CA VAL A 228 -6.63 1.06 -15.14
C VAL A 228 -5.21 1.58 -14.92
N PRO A 229 -4.80 2.71 -15.54
CA PRO A 229 -3.50 3.31 -15.25
C PRO A 229 -3.40 3.56 -13.74
N GLN A 230 -2.47 2.89 -13.07
CA GLN A 230 -2.14 3.25 -11.70
C GLN A 230 -1.41 4.59 -11.75
N VAL A 231 -1.97 5.60 -11.09
CA VAL A 231 -1.40 6.95 -11.03
C VAL A 231 -0.85 7.17 -9.62
N LEU A 232 0.33 7.79 -9.53
CA LEU A 232 0.90 8.20 -8.26
C LEU A 232 0.32 9.55 -7.86
N THR A 233 -0.46 9.61 -6.77
CA THR A 233 -1.18 10.81 -6.34
C THR A 233 -0.76 11.24 -4.95
N ALA A 234 -0.76 12.54 -4.65
CA ALA A 234 -0.44 13.00 -3.31
C ALA A 234 -1.45 12.49 -2.26
N HIS A 235 -0.92 11.99 -1.15
CA HIS A 235 -1.67 11.58 0.03
C HIS A 235 -2.30 12.77 0.71
N THR A 236 -3.58 12.66 1.09
CA THR A 236 -4.28 13.71 1.81
C THR A 236 -3.60 14.02 3.14
N SER A 237 -3.09 15.24 3.29
CA SER A 237 -2.47 15.72 4.53
C SER A 237 -2.57 17.23 4.66
N GLN A 238 -2.34 17.76 5.86
CA GLN A 238 -2.32 19.21 6.09
C GLN A 238 -1.17 19.93 5.38
N CYS A 239 -0.11 19.20 4.97
CA CYS A 239 1.00 19.76 4.20
C CYS A 239 0.54 20.26 2.82
N LEU A 240 -0.51 19.66 2.25
CA LEU A 240 -1.04 20.06 0.94
C LEU A 240 -1.67 21.45 0.93
N ASN A 241 -2.01 22.01 2.10
CA ASN A 241 -2.50 23.40 2.19
C ASN A 241 -1.45 24.44 1.73
N ASP A 242 -0.17 24.05 1.72
CA ASP A 242 0.94 24.90 1.27
C ASP A 242 1.43 24.54 -0.14
N VAL A 243 0.68 23.70 -0.88
CA VAL A 243 1.05 23.22 -2.20
C VAL A 243 -0.07 23.44 -3.20
N GLN A 244 0.23 24.14 -4.28
CA GLN A 244 -0.62 24.21 -5.46
C GLN A 244 -0.33 23.01 -6.37
N ILE A 245 -1.38 22.26 -6.70
CA ILE A 245 -1.31 21.08 -7.56
C ILE A 245 -2.02 21.40 -8.89
N VAL A 246 -1.29 21.30 -10.00
CA VAL A 246 -1.83 21.50 -11.37
C VAL A 246 -1.39 20.33 -12.23
N GLY A 247 -2.31 19.42 -12.54
CA GLY A 247 -1.96 18.13 -13.15
C GLY A 247 -1.00 17.35 -12.26
N ASP A 248 0.12 16.90 -12.81
CA ASP A 248 1.17 16.18 -12.06
C ASP A 248 2.22 17.10 -11.44
N THR A 249 2.02 18.42 -11.50
CA THR A 249 2.97 19.42 -10.99
C THR A 249 2.56 19.91 -9.60
N TYR A 250 3.51 19.83 -8.67
CA TYR A 250 3.37 20.23 -7.27
C TYR A 250 4.25 21.45 -7.04
N THR A 251 3.66 22.56 -6.61
CA THR A 251 4.36 23.84 -6.41
C THR A 251 4.10 24.38 -5.01
N HIS A 252 5.16 24.68 -4.27
CA HIS A 252 5.04 25.34 -2.97
C HIS A 252 4.43 26.73 -3.15
N THR A 253 3.46 27.07 -2.31
CA THR A 253 2.79 28.36 -2.34
C THR A 253 3.77 29.53 -2.14
N GLU A 254 3.41 30.69 -2.70
CA GLU A 254 4.10 31.97 -2.47
C GLU A 254 3.71 32.60 -1.12
N ALA A 255 2.62 32.11 -0.51
CA ALA A 255 2.02 32.71 0.68
C ALA A 255 2.86 32.53 1.96
N ASN A 256 3.70 31.49 2.04
CA ASN A 256 4.51 31.20 3.21
C ASN A 256 5.79 30.43 2.83
N SER A 257 6.65 30.15 3.80
CA SER A 257 7.86 29.33 3.64
C SER A 257 7.81 28.11 4.54
N ASN A 258 6.63 27.48 4.62
CA ASN A 258 6.45 26.30 5.45
C ASN A 258 7.24 25.12 4.89
N ARG A 259 7.66 24.23 5.78
CA ARG A 259 8.24 22.94 5.40
C ARG A 259 7.12 22.01 4.95
N CYS A 260 7.24 21.48 3.74
CA CYS A 260 6.20 20.66 3.14
C CYS A 260 6.76 19.32 2.67
N THR A 261 6.44 18.26 3.42
CA THR A 261 6.77 16.88 3.07
C THR A 261 5.52 16.19 2.51
N ILE A 262 5.48 16.01 1.19
CA ILE A 262 4.35 15.44 0.46
C ILE A 262 4.56 13.93 0.34
N LEU A 263 3.62 13.15 0.88
CA LEU A 263 3.55 11.70 0.75
C LEU A 263 2.73 11.32 -0.49
N PHE A 264 3.01 10.18 -1.13
CA PHE A 264 2.35 9.76 -2.37
C PHE A 264 1.71 8.37 -2.28
N ASP A 265 0.50 8.21 -2.79
CA ASP A 265 -0.26 6.96 -2.94
C ASP A 265 -0.08 6.40 -4.36
N PRO A 266 -0.06 5.07 -4.55
CA PRO A 266 -0.26 4.04 -3.53
C PRO A 266 1.01 3.73 -2.72
N ILE A 267 0.84 3.01 -1.61
CA ILE A 267 1.97 2.34 -0.94
C ILE A 267 2.49 1.23 -1.86
N ILE A 268 3.80 1.15 -2.02
CA ILE A 268 4.49 0.14 -2.82
C ILE A 268 4.88 -0.99 -1.88
N SER A 269 4.30 -2.18 -2.08
CA SER A 269 4.56 -3.36 -1.23
C SER A 269 4.85 -4.65 -1.99
N SER A 270 4.87 -4.59 -3.32
CA SER A 270 5.06 -5.75 -4.20
C SER A 270 5.46 -5.29 -5.60
N GLY A 271 6.08 -6.17 -6.37
CA GLY A 271 6.49 -5.89 -7.74
C GLY A 271 7.74 -5.01 -7.82
N ILE A 272 8.08 -4.66 -9.06
CA ILE A 272 9.15 -3.72 -9.37
C ILE A 272 8.47 -2.45 -9.85
N THR A 273 8.66 -1.34 -9.14
CA THR A 273 8.02 -0.06 -9.44
C THR A 273 9.08 0.95 -9.84
N HIS A 274 8.86 1.67 -10.93
CA HIS A 274 9.72 2.78 -11.33
C HIS A 274 8.94 4.10 -11.28
N VAL A 275 9.51 5.08 -10.59
CA VAL A 275 8.91 6.41 -10.42
C VAL A 275 9.88 7.47 -10.88
N GLU A 276 9.40 8.42 -11.66
CA GLU A 276 10.21 9.56 -12.10
C GLU A 276 9.64 10.87 -11.59
N VAL A 277 10.55 11.68 -11.03
CA VAL A 277 10.29 13.03 -10.58
C VAL A 277 11.16 14.00 -11.35
N PHE A 278 10.53 14.90 -12.10
CA PHE A 278 11.18 16.00 -12.80
C PHE A 278 11.29 17.21 -11.88
N ARG A 279 12.52 17.72 -11.69
CA ARG A 279 12.78 18.90 -10.88
C ARG A 279 12.50 20.16 -11.68
N VAL A 280 11.35 20.77 -11.44
CA VAL A 280 10.95 22.02 -12.13
C VAL A 280 11.75 23.18 -11.54
N LYS A 281 11.71 23.35 -10.22
CA LYS A 281 12.41 24.42 -9.52
C LYS A 281 12.72 24.01 -8.09
N ASN A 282 13.99 23.89 -7.76
CA ASN A 282 14.50 23.79 -6.40
C ASN A 282 13.85 22.74 -5.45
N LEU A 283 13.43 21.57 -5.97
CA LEU A 283 13.06 20.42 -5.12
C LEU A 283 14.26 20.04 -4.24
N GLN A 284 14.07 19.96 -2.92
CA GLN A 284 15.18 19.84 -1.98
C GLN A 284 15.57 18.39 -1.70
N ARG A 285 14.58 17.54 -1.40
CA ARG A 285 14.78 16.14 -1.01
C ARG A 285 13.64 15.27 -1.51
N ILE A 286 13.95 14.01 -1.77
CA ILE A 286 13.01 12.98 -2.19
C ILE A 286 13.46 11.64 -1.60
N GLY A 287 12.54 10.71 -1.42
CA GLY A 287 12.91 9.34 -1.13
C GLY A 287 11.73 8.46 -0.77
N ILE A 288 11.99 7.46 0.07
CA ILE A 288 10.98 6.52 0.55
C ILE A 288 10.90 6.53 2.07
N THR A 289 9.75 6.12 2.60
CA THR A 289 9.53 5.94 4.05
C THR A 289 8.69 4.69 4.33
N ARG A 290 8.88 4.06 5.49
CA ARG A 290 7.99 2.99 5.98
C ARG A 290 6.73 3.57 6.62
N GLU A 291 5.65 2.79 6.62
CA GLU A 291 4.46 3.12 7.42
C GLU A 291 4.62 2.68 8.89
N PRO A 292 3.97 3.34 9.87
CA PRO A 292 3.23 4.60 9.76
C PRO A 292 4.14 5.82 9.95
N VAL A 293 4.25 6.67 8.93
CA VAL A 293 4.90 7.99 9.03
C VAL A 293 3.94 9.04 8.51
N ARG A 294 3.72 10.09 9.29
CA ARG A 294 2.86 11.23 8.97
C ARG A 294 3.65 12.50 9.25
N PHE A 295 3.45 13.51 8.42
CA PHE A 295 4.03 14.83 8.60
C PHE A 295 2.92 15.83 8.84
N SER A 296 3.11 16.65 9.86
CA SER A 296 2.28 17.80 10.16
C SER A 296 2.62 18.94 9.21
N ARG A 297 1.73 19.93 9.12
CA ARG A 297 2.04 21.16 8.39
C ARG A 297 3.27 21.84 9.00
N ASN A 298 4.17 22.34 8.16
CA ASN A 298 5.42 23.00 8.56
C ASN A 298 6.42 22.09 9.31
N GLU A 299 6.37 20.78 9.05
CA GLU A 299 7.29 19.80 9.60
C GLU A 299 8.34 19.38 8.56
N GLU A 300 9.62 19.36 8.96
CA GLU A 300 10.68 18.78 8.14
C GLU A 300 10.56 17.24 8.12
N PRO A 301 11.16 16.56 7.15
CA PRO A 301 11.45 15.14 7.29
C PRO A 301 12.32 14.92 8.56
N ASP A 302 11.66 14.52 9.66
CA ASP A 302 12.12 14.63 11.06
C ASP A 302 13.37 13.76 11.36
N PRO A 303 14.39 14.31 12.06
CA PRO A 303 15.46 13.53 12.69
C PRO A 303 14.97 12.34 13.53
N ARG A 304 13.82 12.48 14.22
CA ARG A 304 13.18 11.45 15.06
C ARG A 304 12.59 10.28 14.25
N GLY A 305 12.55 10.39 12.93
CA GLY A 305 12.09 9.35 12.01
C GLY A 305 13.12 8.96 10.95
N LEU A 306 14.39 9.36 11.08
CA LEU A 306 15.44 9.00 10.12
C LEU A 306 15.66 7.49 9.99
N ASP A 307 15.32 6.71 11.03
CA ASP A 307 15.29 5.24 10.99
C ASP A 307 14.16 4.67 10.13
N LYS A 308 13.23 5.51 9.72
CA LYS A 308 12.02 5.14 8.98
C LYS A 308 12.07 5.55 7.52
N MET A 309 13.09 6.27 7.08
CA MET A 309 13.15 6.82 5.72
C MET A 309 14.53 6.76 5.10
N VAL A 310 14.56 6.77 3.78
CA VAL A 310 15.76 7.06 2.98
C VAL A 310 15.55 8.44 2.38
N ILE A 311 16.56 9.28 2.51
CA ILE A 311 16.59 10.62 1.94
C ILE A 311 17.59 10.62 0.78
N PHE A 312 17.19 11.14 -0.37
CA PHE A 312 18.06 11.62 -1.44
C PHE A 312 17.93 13.14 -1.51
N SER A 313 19.02 13.85 -1.25
CA SER A 313 19.09 15.31 -1.33
C SER A 313 19.42 15.77 -2.75
N CYS A 314 19.03 16.99 -3.11
CA CYS A 314 19.40 17.59 -4.39
C CYS A 314 20.91 17.69 -4.60
N GLY A 315 21.71 17.67 -3.52
CA GLY A 315 23.18 17.62 -3.57
C GLY A 315 23.78 16.27 -4.01
N GLY A 316 22.94 15.26 -4.28
CA GLY A 316 23.41 13.90 -4.61
C GLY A 316 23.85 13.11 -3.38
N TRP A 317 23.47 13.55 -2.18
CA TRP A 317 23.80 12.84 -0.95
C TRP A 317 22.58 12.08 -0.46
N ILE A 318 22.83 10.90 0.08
CA ILE A 318 21.80 10.07 0.67
C ILE A 318 22.01 9.89 2.17
N GLN A 319 20.92 9.74 2.91
CA GLN A 319 20.95 9.58 4.35
C GLN A 319 19.89 8.57 4.82
N HIS A 320 20.26 7.80 5.82
CA HIS A 320 19.40 6.91 6.58
C HIS A 320 20.09 6.61 7.91
N ILE A 321 19.38 6.78 9.03
CA ILE A 321 19.88 6.62 10.42
C ILE A 321 21.16 7.44 10.71
N GLY A 322 21.13 8.20 11.81
CA GLY A 322 22.29 8.98 12.24
C GLY A 322 22.49 10.27 11.44
N ALA A 323 23.60 10.97 11.73
CA ALA A 323 23.84 12.33 11.24
C ALA A 323 24.60 12.41 9.90
N ASP A 324 25.16 11.29 9.43
CA ASP A 324 26.09 11.29 8.31
C ASP A 324 25.38 11.25 6.95
N TRP A 325 25.88 12.07 6.02
CA TRP A 325 25.45 12.11 4.63
C TRP A 325 26.41 11.30 3.77
N ILE A 326 25.89 10.31 3.06
CA ILE A 326 26.67 9.49 2.14
C ILE A 326 26.74 10.19 0.79
N LYS A 327 27.97 10.54 0.42
CA LYS A 327 28.31 11.17 -0.85
C LYS A 327 28.59 10.11 -1.92
N GLY A 328 28.50 10.51 -3.19
CA GLY A 328 28.92 9.69 -4.32
C GLY A 328 27.90 9.64 -5.46
N ASN A 329 26.63 9.96 -5.20
CA ASN A 329 25.65 10.13 -6.27
C ASN A 329 25.79 11.53 -6.90
N SER A 330 25.27 11.64 -8.12
CA SER A 330 25.26 12.89 -8.88
C SER A 330 24.30 13.91 -8.25
N VAL A 331 24.63 15.18 -8.37
CA VAL A 331 23.74 16.30 -8.00
C VAL A 331 22.49 16.24 -8.87
N PHE A 332 21.33 16.51 -8.28
CA PHE A 332 20.04 16.55 -8.96
C PHE A 332 19.59 18.01 -9.13
N ILE A 333 19.82 18.57 -10.32
CA ILE A 333 19.57 19.99 -10.61
C ILE A 333 18.24 20.23 -11.34
N ASP A 334 17.79 21.49 -11.38
CA ASP A 334 16.57 21.88 -12.10
C ASP A 334 16.66 21.49 -13.58
N GLY A 335 15.58 20.97 -14.13
CA GLY A 335 15.52 20.43 -15.49
C GLY A 335 15.91 18.95 -15.63
N GLN A 336 16.32 18.27 -14.56
CA GLN A 336 16.63 16.85 -14.58
C GLN A 336 15.46 15.97 -14.10
N ARG A 337 15.55 14.68 -14.41
CA ARG A 337 14.67 13.63 -13.88
C ARG A 337 15.42 12.77 -12.87
N LEU A 338 14.83 12.57 -11.70
CA LEU A 338 15.27 11.57 -10.73
C LEU A 338 14.32 10.38 -10.80
N GLY A 339 14.85 9.23 -11.20
CA GLY A 339 14.18 7.95 -11.20
C GLY A 339 14.42 7.20 -9.88
N MET A 340 13.40 6.50 -9.39
CA MET A 340 13.49 5.57 -8.27
C MET A 340 12.92 4.23 -8.72
N GLU A 341 13.78 3.22 -8.83
CA GLU A 341 13.35 1.83 -9.01
C GLU A 341 13.29 1.16 -7.64
N ILE A 342 12.07 0.78 -7.24
CA ILE A 342 11.77 0.10 -5.99
C ILE A 342 11.47 -1.35 -6.34
N ASN A 343 12.41 -2.24 -6.04
CA ASN A 343 12.30 -3.64 -6.33
C ASN A 343 11.91 -4.41 -5.06
N MET A 344 10.60 -4.71 -4.93
CA MET A 344 10.07 -5.50 -3.82
C MET A 344 10.20 -7.01 -4.04
N GLU A 345 10.58 -7.43 -5.25
CA GLU A 345 10.76 -8.83 -5.64
C GLU A 345 12.20 -9.32 -5.46
N SER A 346 13.18 -8.40 -5.42
CA SER A 346 14.58 -8.75 -5.19
C SER A 346 14.80 -9.21 -3.75
N ASN A 347 15.75 -10.12 -3.55
CA ASN A 347 16.26 -10.48 -2.23
C ASN A 347 17.77 -10.24 -2.19
N PRO A 348 18.24 -9.19 -1.51
CA PRO A 348 17.47 -8.25 -0.69
C PRO A 348 16.59 -7.30 -1.52
N ARG A 349 15.46 -6.82 -0.96
CA ARG A 349 14.63 -5.77 -1.59
C ARG A 349 15.46 -4.52 -1.76
N SER A 350 15.28 -3.78 -2.86
CA SER A 350 16.18 -2.68 -3.18
C SER A 350 15.48 -1.40 -3.63
N LEU A 351 16.14 -0.27 -3.37
CA LEU A 351 15.83 1.04 -3.95
C LEU A 351 17.06 1.52 -4.71
N THR A 352 16.90 1.75 -6.00
CA THR A 352 17.95 2.27 -6.89
C THR A 352 17.55 3.63 -7.44
N PHE A 353 18.49 4.57 -7.44
CA PHE A 353 18.28 5.91 -7.98
C PHE A 353 18.85 6.05 -9.38
N PHE A 354 18.19 6.86 -10.21
CA PHE A 354 18.64 7.23 -11.54
C PHE A 354 18.60 8.75 -11.68
N ILE A 355 19.57 9.34 -12.35
CA ILE A 355 19.52 10.75 -12.77
C ILE A 355 19.61 10.77 -14.29
N ASP A 356 18.55 11.25 -14.95
CA ASP A 356 18.39 11.22 -16.41
C ASP A 356 18.74 9.84 -16.99
N ASP A 357 18.08 8.80 -16.47
CA ASP A 357 18.21 7.40 -16.87
C ASP A 357 19.59 6.76 -16.56
N LYS A 358 20.49 7.50 -15.89
CA LYS A 358 21.79 6.95 -15.43
C LYS A 358 21.69 6.46 -13.99
N GLU A 359 21.92 5.16 -13.81
CA GLU A 359 21.97 4.51 -12.50
C GLU A 359 23.02 5.17 -11.60
N GLN A 360 22.66 5.45 -10.34
CA GLN A 360 23.53 6.08 -9.36
C GLN A 360 24.32 5.03 -8.56
N PRO A 361 25.58 5.31 -8.19
CA PRO A 361 26.47 4.32 -7.60
C PRO A 361 25.99 3.82 -6.24
N SER A 362 25.35 4.65 -5.42
CA SER A 362 24.85 4.21 -4.11
C SER A 362 23.36 3.88 -4.17
N PHE A 363 23.02 2.65 -3.79
CA PHE A 363 21.65 2.12 -3.75
C PHE A 363 21.38 1.46 -2.41
N ILE A 364 20.10 1.25 -2.08
CA ILE A 364 19.69 0.74 -0.78
C ILE A 364 19.21 -0.71 -0.92
N ILE A 365 19.61 -1.55 0.02
CA ILE A 365 19.14 -2.93 0.15
C ILE A 365 18.42 -3.14 1.49
N ASN A 366 17.64 -4.21 1.58
CA ASN A 366 16.80 -4.56 2.74
C ASN A 366 15.75 -3.49 3.06
N ILE A 367 15.25 -2.76 2.06
CA ILE A 367 14.15 -1.82 2.27
C ILE A 367 12.92 -2.54 2.87
N PRO A 368 12.05 -1.82 3.60
CA PRO A 368 10.85 -2.38 4.21
C PRO A 368 9.94 -3.09 3.20
N ASN A 369 9.09 -4.00 3.68
CA ASN A 369 8.12 -4.74 2.86
C ASN A 369 7.00 -3.87 2.27
N ALA A 370 6.85 -2.65 2.76
CA ALA A 370 5.93 -1.66 2.23
C ALA A 370 6.53 -0.27 2.44
N VAL A 371 6.61 0.52 1.37
CA VAL A 371 7.19 1.86 1.40
C VAL A 371 6.32 2.84 0.66
N ARG A 372 6.41 4.09 1.06
CA ARG A 372 5.73 5.20 0.42
C ARG A 372 6.76 6.19 -0.10
N ILE A 373 6.49 6.78 -1.25
CA ILE A 373 7.31 7.85 -1.82
C ILE A 373 6.96 9.17 -1.13
N TRP A 374 7.96 10.01 -0.94
CA TRP A 374 7.77 11.37 -0.46
C TRP A 374 8.69 12.37 -1.15
N CYS A 375 8.22 13.61 -1.30
CA CYS A 375 8.99 14.73 -1.82
C CYS A 375 8.93 15.90 -0.83
N TYR A 376 10.00 16.69 -0.72
CA TYR A 376 10.08 17.79 0.23
C TYR A 376 10.36 19.14 -0.45
N LEU A 377 9.47 20.09 -0.18
CA LEU A 377 9.52 21.48 -0.60
C LEU A 377 9.64 22.40 0.63
N TYR A 378 10.30 23.54 0.44
CA TYR A 378 10.52 24.52 1.51
C TYR A 378 10.51 25.96 0.97
N GLU A 379 11.15 26.17 -0.18
CA GLU A 379 11.22 27.49 -0.79
C GLU A 379 9.94 27.83 -1.56
N LYS A 380 9.58 29.12 -1.54
CA LYS A 380 8.46 29.67 -2.28
C LYS A 380 8.60 29.41 -3.78
N GLY A 381 7.54 28.87 -4.39
CA GLY A 381 7.53 28.51 -5.79
C GLY A 381 8.43 27.33 -6.16
N ALA A 382 9.07 26.65 -5.19
CA ALA A 382 9.76 25.40 -5.45
C ALA A 382 8.75 24.37 -5.95
N SER A 383 9.12 23.62 -6.98
CA SER A 383 8.20 22.75 -7.69
C SER A 383 8.88 21.53 -8.31
N PHE A 384 8.07 20.49 -8.49
CA PHE A 384 8.43 19.29 -9.21
C PHE A 384 7.22 18.73 -9.95
N LYS A 385 7.47 17.80 -10.86
CA LYS A 385 6.44 17.07 -11.58
C LYS A 385 6.66 15.57 -11.45
N ILE A 386 5.61 14.80 -11.14
CA ILE A 386 5.66 13.35 -11.31
C ILE A 386 5.50 13.06 -12.80
N THR A 387 6.51 12.47 -13.44
CA THR A 387 6.50 12.21 -14.89
C THR A 387 6.24 10.75 -15.23
N LYS A 388 6.45 9.84 -14.27
CA LYS A 388 6.26 8.41 -14.49
C LYS A 388 5.93 7.69 -13.19
N PHE A 389 5.00 6.75 -13.26
CA PHE A 389 4.75 5.73 -12.25
C PHE A 389 4.32 4.47 -12.97
N GLU A 390 5.20 3.46 -12.99
CA GLU A 390 4.95 2.23 -13.74
C GLU A 390 5.44 1.00 -13.00
N PHE A 391 4.81 -0.13 -13.31
CA PHE A 391 5.25 -1.43 -12.85
C PHE A 391 6.10 -2.07 -13.95
N LEU A 392 7.30 -2.50 -13.59
CA LEU A 392 8.23 -3.17 -14.49
C LEU A 392 8.08 -4.68 -14.39
N SER A 393 8.17 -5.36 -15.53
CA SER A 393 8.23 -6.83 -15.58
C SER A 393 9.59 -7.38 -15.14
N THR A 394 10.65 -6.60 -15.30
CA THR A 394 12.03 -6.95 -14.98
C THR A 394 12.78 -5.73 -14.46
N PRO A 395 13.75 -5.88 -13.54
CA PRO A 395 14.54 -4.76 -13.05
C PRO A 395 15.35 -4.12 -14.18
N THR A 396 15.48 -2.80 -14.16
CA THR A 396 16.41 -2.07 -15.04
C THR A 396 17.74 -1.80 -14.35
N ALA A 397 17.76 -1.78 -13.01
CA ALA A 397 18.99 -1.64 -12.24
C ALA A 397 19.94 -2.83 -12.48
N SER A 398 21.20 -2.50 -12.75
CA SER A 398 22.25 -3.48 -13.09
C SER A 398 23.26 -3.68 -11.96
N HIS A 399 23.39 -2.70 -11.05
CA HIS A 399 24.34 -2.66 -9.94
C HIS A 399 25.77 -3.01 -10.40
N GLY A 400 26.23 -2.34 -11.45
CA GLY A 400 27.54 -2.57 -12.08
C GLY A 400 28.75 -2.32 -11.16
N LYS A 401 29.95 -2.59 -11.69
CA LYS A 401 31.22 -2.42 -10.96
C LYS A 401 31.37 -1.00 -10.42
N GLY A 402 31.59 -0.89 -9.11
CA GLY A 402 31.69 0.41 -8.41
C GLY A 402 30.41 0.82 -7.68
N SER A 403 29.32 0.07 -7.84
CA SER A 403 28.10 0.28 -7.07
C SER A 403 28.31 -0.09 -5.60
N ARG A 404 27.62 0.65 -4.73
CA ARG A 404 27.69 0.55 -3.29
C ARG A 404 26.29 0.28 -2.73
N ALA A 405 26.09 -0.92 -2.21
CA ALA A 405 24.89 -1.27 -1.47
C ALA A 405 24.95 -0.70 -0.05
N LEU A 406 23.90 0.00 0.36
CA LEU A 406 23.71 0.52 1.70
C LEU A 406 22.51 -0.16 2.35
N GLU A 407 22.69 -0.69 3.55
CA GLU A 407 21.67 -1.52 4.18
C GLU A 407 20.71 -0.69 5.02
N TRP A 408 19.42 -0.79 4.74
CA TRP A 408 18.39 -0.22 5.61
C TRP A 408 18.51 -0.80 7.03
N GLY A 409 18.26 0.02 8.05
CA GLY A 409 18.34 -0.35 9.46
C GLY A 409 19.75 -0.22 10.04
N LYS A 410 20.74 0.19 9.25
CA LYS A 410 22.12 0.42 9.69
C LYS A 410 22.51 1.88 9.46
N GLU A 411 23.36 2.40 10.35
CA GLU A 411 24.10 3.63 10.09
C GLU A 411 25.05 3.42 8.90
N TRP A 412 25.00 4.34 7.95
CA TRP A 412 25.89 4.33 6.80
C TRP A 412 27.15 5.16 7.09
N LYS A 413 28.28 4.79 6.50
CA LYS A 413 29.58 5.47 6.71
C LYS A 413 30.27 5.85 5.41
#